data_AF-A0A8H0CYX9-F1
#
_entry.id   AF-A0A8H0CYX9-F1
#
_cell.length_a   1.000
_cell.length_b   1.000
_cell.length_c   1.000
_cell.angle_alpha   90.00
_cell.angle_beta   90.00
_cell.angle_gamma   90.00
#
_symmetry.space_group_name_H-M   'P 1'
#
loop_
_entity.id
_entity.type
_entity.pdbx_description
1 polymer ?
#
loop_
_entity_poly.entity_id
_entity_poly.type
_entity_poly.pdbx_seq_one_letter_code
_entity_poly.pdbx_strand_id
1 'polypeptide(L)'
;MNKKSFVIYCDIGDQLELLTDEQVGVLFRSVVKYASNEEELSSNDGMVKLLFSVIKKQIDRDTEKYKTVCERRREAGSKGGKQKVANAKQNLANVANASNCNQNLANVADNDNDSDNVNDNDNVSTEVDIKENTIVSKKDDLSLSSPSEEFIKFNQWLDKHCPFVLKVKTQMTEPEYQKLLVKYTKKEICDVLESLNNWKDFPKKRTNVYRSTLDEMKKKFGER
;
A
#
# COMPACT_ATOMS: atom_id res chain seq x y z
N MET A 1 -4.16 10.70 -24.73
CA MET A 1 -4.44 10.62 -23.27
C MET A 1 -3.95 11.91 -22.59
N ASN A 2 -4.24 12.18 -21.31
CA ASN A 2 -3.59 13.30 -20.58
C ASN A 2 -2.96 12.75 -19.30
N LYS A 3 -1.87 11.99 -19.47
CA LYS A 3 -1.13 11.38 -18.37
C LYS A 3 -0.22 12.42 -17.74
N LYS A 4 -0.24 12.50 -16.41
CA LYS A 4 0.61 13.43 -15.63
C LYS A 4 2.04 12.94 -15.48
N SER A 5 2.26 11.63 -15.59
CA SER A 5 3.54 10.99 -15.36
C SER A 5 3.63 9.66 -16.11
N PHE A 6 4.85 9.22 -16.36
CA PHE A 6 5.19 7.89 -16.85
C PHE A 6 6.49 7.43 -16.18
N VAL A 7 6.81 6.14 -16.30
CA VAL A 7 8.02 5.54 -15.73
C VAL A 7 8.91 5.05 -16.86
N ILE A 8 10.20 5.31 -16.75
CA ILE A 8 11.24 4.71 -17.58
C ILE A 8 11.98 3.71 -16.69
N TYR A 9 12.12 2.46 -17.12
CA TYR A 9 12.85 1.47 -16.35
C TYR A 9 14.36 1.56 -16.63
N CYS A 10 15.18 1.16 -15.66
CA CYS A 10 16.64 1.31 -15.72
C CYS A 10 17.32 0.39 -16.74
N ASP A 11 16.62 -0.63 -17.22
CA ASP A 11 17.06 -1.63 -18.20
C ASP A 11 17.37 -1.05 -19.59
N ILE A 12 17.03 0.23 -19.85
CA ILE A 12 17.47 0.94 -21.05
C ILE A 12 18.82 1.68 -20.86
N GLY A 13 19.42 1.61 -19.67
CA GLY A 13 20.63 2.37 -19.30
C GLY A 13 21.81 2.10 -20.23
N ASP A 14 22.14 0.83 -20.43
CA ASP A 14 23.26 0.41 -21.29
C ASP A 14 23.08 0.91 -22.74
N GLN A 15 21.84 0.93 -23.23
CA GLN A 15 21.51 1.41 -24.57
C GLN A 15 21.63 2.93 -24.66
N LEU A 16 21.40 3.67 -23.58
CA LEU A 16 21.60 5.11 -23.52
C LEU A 16 23.08 5.50 -23.59
N GLU A 17 23.99 4.68 -23.04
CA GLU A 17 25.44 4.90 -23.14
C GLU A 17 25.98 4.77 -24.58
N LEU A 18 25.24 4.10 -25.46
CA LEU A 18 25.58 3.95 -26.88
C LEU A 18 25.18 5.17 -27.73
N LEU A 19 24.44 6.13 -27.16
CA LEU A 19 23.93 7.32 -27.84
C LEU A 19 24.72 8.56 -27.42
N THR A 20 24.84 9.54 -28.31
CA THR A 20 25.36 10.87 -27.94
C THR A 20 24.33 11.66 -27.14
N ASP A 21 24.78 12.66 -26.39
CA ASP A 21 23.88 13.52 -25.60
C ASP A 21 22.82 14.22 -26.48
N GLU A 22 23.16 14.58 -27.72
CA GLU A 22 22.19 15.14 -28.67
C GLU A 22 21.10 14.12 -29.01
N GLN A 23 21.49 12.87 -29.28
CA GLN A 23 20.57 11.78 -29.61
C GLN A 23 19.68 11.44 -28.40
N VAL A 24 20.25 11.36 -27.19
CA VAL A 24 19.51 11.17 -25.94
C VAL A 24 18.52 12.32 -25.73
N GLY A 25 18.93 13.56 -25.99
CA GLY A 25 18.04 14.72 -25.88
C GLY A 25 16.86 14.66 -26.85
N VAL A 26 17.09 14.24 -28.10
CA VAL A 26 16.02 14.03 -29.09
C VAL A 26 15.09 12.90 -28.64
N LEU A 27 15.66 11.76 -28.24
CA LEU A 27 14.92 10.61 -27.75
C LEU A 27 14.01 10.98 -26.57
N PHE A 28 14.57 11.60 -25.53
CA PHE A 28 13.85 11.96 -24.31
C PHE A 28 12.69 12.92 -24.59
N ARG A 29 12.92 13.95 -25.41
CA ARG A 29 11.84 14.87 -25.82
C ARG A 29 10.71 14.14 -26.54
N SER A 30 11.03 13.23 -27.44
CA SER A 30 10.02 12.45 -28.17
C SER A 30 9.29 11.46 -27.27
N VAL A 31 9.97 10.83 -26.32
CA VAL A 31 9.35 9.94 -25.33
C VAL A 31 8.36 10.71 -24.45
N VAL A 32 8.73 11.88 -23.94
CA VAL A 32 7.84 12.73 -23.14
C VAL A 32 6.61 13.14 -23.94
N LYS A 33 6.80 13.60 -25.18
CA LYS A 33 5.70 13.92 -26.08
C LYS A 33 4.78 12.71 -26.24
N TYR A 34 5.30 11.58 -26.72
CA TYR A 34 4.52 10.36 -26.89
C TYR A 34 3.73 9.96 -25.63
N ALA A 35 4.38 9.97 -24.46
CA ALA A 35 3.72 9.63 -23.19
C ALA A 35 2.58 10.60 -22.82
N SER A 36 2.68 11.87 -23.22
CA SER A 36 1.70 12.91 -22.93
C SER A 36 0.58 12.98 -23.97
N ASN A 37 0.90 13.01 -25.27
CA ASN A 37 -0.04 13.31 -26.36
C ASN A 37 -0.03 12.27 -27.50
N GLU A 38 0.68 11.15 -27.36
CA GLU A 38 0.79 10.09 -28.38
C GLU A 38 1.41 10.59 -29.71
N GLU A 39 2.19 11.68 -29.67
CA GLU A 39 2.92 12.20 -30.82
C GLU A 39 4.14 11.30 -31.16
N GLU A 40 4.24 10.90 -32.42
CA GLU A 40 5.31 10.04 -32.91
C GLU A 40 6.66 10.75 -33.05
N LEU A 41 7.74 9.96 -33.00
CA LEU A 41 9.09 10.44 -33.26
C LEU A 41 9.25 10.90 -34.72
N SER A 42 9.76 12.13 -34.90
CA SER A 42 10.06 12.72 -36.21
C SER A 42 11.55 12.72 -36.60
N SER A 43 12.42 12.13 -35.76
CA SER A 43 13.86 12.02 -36.06
C SER A 43 14.12 11.09 -37.25
N ASN A 44 15.21 11.31 -38.00
CA ASN A 44 15.68 10.41 -39.05
C ASN A 44 16.77 9.43 -38.59
N ASP A 45 17.22 9.56 -37.34
CA ASP A 45 18.26 8.71 -36.77
C ASP A 45 17.72 7.29 -36.47
N GLY A 46 18.37 6.28 -37.05
CA GLY A 46 17.96 4.88 -36.92
C GLY A 46 18.09 4.32 -35.50
N MET A 47 19.14 4.70 -34.76
CA MET A 47 19.36 4.25 -33.38
C MET A 47 18.33 4.87 -32.44
N VAL A 48 18.06 6.17 -32.61
CA VAL A 48 17.00 6.85 -31.85
C VAL A 48 15.63 6.23 -32.14
N LYS A 49 15.32 5.92 -33.41
CA LYS A 49 14.07 5.24 -33.79
C LYS A 49 13.94 3.87 -33.14
N LEU A 50 15.01 3.08 -33.16
CA LEU A 50 15.01 1.74 -32.57
C LEU A 50 14.74 1.81 -31.08
N LEU A 51 15.50 2.62 -30.33
CA LEU A 51 15.33 2.71 -28.88
C LEU A 51 13.97 3.35 -28.51
N PHE A 52 13.52 4.36 -29.27
CA PHE A 52 12.17 4.91 -29.12
C PHE A 52 11.10 3.84 -29.29
N SER A 53 11.22 2.93 -30.27
CA SER A 53 10.24 1.87 -30.49
C SER A 53 10.13 0.89 -29.30
N VAL A 54 11.25 0.66 -28.59
CA VAL A 54 11.29 -0.18 -27.39
C VAL A 54 10.57 0.52 -26.24
N ILE A 55 10.93 1.79 -25.97
CA ILE A 55 10.32 2.60 -24.91
C ILE A 55 8.83 2.81 -25.17
N LYS A 56 8.45 3.05 -26.43
CA LYS A 56 7.05 3.18 -26.86
C LYS A 56 6.24 1.94 -26.51
N LYS A 57 6.71 0.74 -26.90
CA LYS A 57 6.03 -0.53 -26.56
C LYS A 57 5.89 -0.72 -25.06
N GLN A 58 6.87 -0.29 -24.28
CA GLN A 58 6.80 -0.33 -22.83
C GLN A 58 5.70 0.61 -22.31
N ILE A 59 5.68 1.87 -22.75
CA ILE A 59 4.64 2.84 -22.38
C ILE A 59 3.26 2.30 -22.74
N ASP A 60 3.08 1.71 -23.93
CA ASP A 60 1.79 1.17 -24.37
C ASP A 60 1.32 0.03 -23.45
N ARG A 61 2.21 -0.92 -23.11
CA ARG A 61 1.91 -2.00 -22.16
C ARG A 61 1.51 -1.48 -20.78
N ASP A 62 2.25 -0.52 -20.25
CA ASP A 62 1.97 0.07 -18.94
C ASP A 62 0.66 0.87 -18.96
N THR A 63 0.36 1.53 -20.09
CA THR A 63 -0.91 2.21 -20.32
C THR A 63 -2.08 1.25 -20.27
N GLU A 64 -1.98 0.13 -20.98
CA GLU A 64 -3.05 -0.86 -21.04
C GLU A 64 -3.26 -1.53 -19.68
N LYS A 65 -2.17 -1.91 -19.01
CA LYS A 65 -2.22 -2.44 -17.65
C LYS A 65 -2.86 -1.45 -16.67
N TYR A 66 -2.56 -0.16 -16.79
CA TYR A 66 -3.19 0.86 -15.95
C TYR A 66 -4.70 0.96 -16.22
N LYS A 67 -5.11 1.04 -17.49
CA LYS A 67 -6.53 1.13 -17.88
C LYS A 67 -7.33 -0.08 -17.39
N THR A 68 -6.83 -1.29 -17.60
CA THR A 68 -7.49 -2.53 -17.16
C THR A 68 -7.64 -2.59 -15.63
N VAL A 69 -6.61 -2.18 -14.88
CA VAL A 69 -6.70 -2.07 -13.42
C VAL A 69 -7.71 -1.02 -12.97
N CYS A 70 -7.74 0.14 -13.62
CA CYS A 70 -8.72 1.19 -13.33
C CYS A 70 -10.15 0.71 -13.56
N GLU A 71 -10.42 0.05 -14.69
CA GLU A 71 -11.77 -0.44 -15.00
C GLU A 71 -12.22 -1.53 -14.01
N ARG A 72 -11.35 -2.50 -13.73
CA ARG A 72 -11.63 -3.53 -12.72
C ARG A 72 -11.94 -2.93 -11.35
N ARG A 73 -11.20 -1.90 -10.93
CA ARG A 73 -11.45 -1.20 -9.66
C ARG A 73 -12.76 -0.42 -9.68
N ARG A 74 -13.09 0.20 -10.81
CA ARG A 74 -14.36 0.92 -11.02
C ARG A 74 -15.55 -0.04 -10.91
N GLU A 75 -15.48 -1.18 -11.59
CA GLU A 75 -16.51 -2.22 -11.53
C GLU A 75 -16.68 -2.78 -10.11
N ALA A 76 -15.57 -3.12 -9.45
CA ALA A 76 -15.60 -3.62 -8.07
C ALA A 76 -16.20 -2.59 -7.10
N GLY A 77 -15.84 -1.32 -7.24
CA GLY A 77 -16.43 -0.22 -6.45
C GLY A 77 -17.93 -0.05 -6.70
N SER A 78 -18.36 -0.13 -7.96
CA SER A 78 -19.78 -0.07 -8.34
C SER A 78 -20.58 -1.24 -7.76
N LYS A 79 -20.06 -2.47 -7.88
CA LYS A 79 -20.68 -3.67 -7.30
C LYS A 79 -20.78 -3.57 -5.78
N GLY A 80 -19.70 -3.19 -5.10
CA GLY A 80 -19.70 -3.01 -3.64
C GLY A 80 -20.68 -1.93 -3.17
N GLY A 81 -20.77 -0.81 -3.89
CA GLY A 81 -21.74 0.25 -3.60
C GLY A 81 -23.19 -0.23 -3.73
N LYS A 82 -23.50 -0.98 -4.80
CA LYS A 82 -24.84 -1.57 -5.00
C LYS A 82 -25.18 -2.60 -3.93
N GLN A 83 -24.23 -3.44 -3.53
CA GLN A 83 -24.44 -4.44 -2.48
C GLN A 83 -24.73 -3.79 -1.12
N LYS A 84 -24.04 -2.69 -0.77
CA LYS A 84 -24.37 -1.91 0.43
C LYS A 84 -25.81 -1.40 0.44
N VAL A 85 -26.28 -0.85 -0.69
CA VAL A 85 -27.68 -0.38 -0.81
C VAL A 85 -28.68 -1.53 -0.72
N ALA A 86 -28.37 -2.68 -1.34
CA ALA A 86 -29.21 -3.86 -1.27
C ALA A 86 -29.32 -4.41 0.16
N ASN A 87 -28.20 -4.54 0.87
CA ASN A 87 -28.16 -4.99 2.27
C ASN A 87 -28.91 -4.02 3.19
N ALA A 88 -28.78 -2.71 2.99
CA ALA A 88 -29.54 -1.71 3.75
C ALA A 88 -31.06 -1.86 3.56
N LYS A 89 -31.51 -2.09 2.31
CA LYS A 89 -32.94 -2.34 2.02
C LYS A 89 -33.43 -3.65 2.65
N GLN A 90 -32.62 -4.70 2.61
CA GLN A 90 -32.97 -6.00 3.21
C GLN A 90 -33.05 -5.90 4.74
N ASN A 91 -32.11 -5.20 5.38
CA ASN A 91 -32.16 -4.95 6.83
C ASN A 91 -33.40 -4.15 7.22
N LEU A 92 -33.77 -3.10 6.46
CA LEU A 92 -34.99 -2.34 6.71
C LEU A 92 -36.27 -3.20 6.56
N ALA A 93 -36.33 -4.07 5.55
CA ALA A 93 -37.45 -5.00 5.37
C ALA A 93 -37.53 -6.06 6.48
N ASN A 94 -36.40 -6.55 6.98
CA ASN A 94 -36.35 -7.50 8.09
C ASN A 94 -36.84 -6.87 9.40
N VAL A 95 -36.47 -5.61 9.67
CA VAL A 95 -36.99 -4.84 10.82
C VAL A 95 -38.51 -4.64 10.69
N ALA A 96 -39.02 -4.30 9.50
CA ALA A 96 -40.46 -4.14 9.27
C ALA A 96 -41.25 -5.46 9.43
N ASN A 97 -40.70 -6.60 9.01
CA ASN A 97 -41.34 -7.91 9.22
C ASN A 97 -41.31 -8.36 10.69
N ALA A 98 -40.24 -8.06 11.43
CA ALA A 98 -40.19 -8.27 12.88
C ALA A 98 -41.17 -7.35 13.65
N SER A 99 -41.49 -6.18 13.09
CA SER A 99 -42.47 -5.24 13.65
C SER A 99 -43.91 -5.73 13.53
N ASN A 100 -44.19 -6.67 12.61
CA ASN A 100 -45.53 -7.24 12.40
C ASN A 100 -45.80 -8.51 13.23
N CYS A 101 -44.83 -9.03 13.99
CA CYS A 101 -45.01 -10.20 14.86
C CYS A 101 -45.17 -9.88 16.36
N ASN A 102 -45.09 -8.61 16.77
CA ASN A 102 -45.26 -8.20 18.17
C ASN A 102 -46.36 -7.14 18.34
N GLN A 103 -47.61 -7.53 18.07
CA GLN A 103 -48.73 -6.97 18.82
C GLN A 103 -48.74 -7.62 20.21
N ASN A 104 -47.90 -7.08 21.10
CA ASN A 104 -48.02 -7.07 22.57
C ASN A 104 -46.62 -6.91 23.17
N LEU A 105 -46.12 -5.67 23.24
CA LEU A 105 -45.46 -5.16 24.45
C LEU A 105 -45.17 -3.66 24.26
N ALA A 106 -45.77 -2.86 25.14
CA ALA A 106 -45.56 -1.43 25.23
C ALA A 106 -44.17 -1.12 25.83
N ASN A 107 -43.63 0.04 25.40
CA ASN A 107 -42.54 0.82 25.97
C ASN A 107 -41.16 0.15 26.15
N VAL A 108 -40.22 0.45 25.24
CA VAL A 108 -38.84 0.73 25.63
C VAL A 108 -38.30 1.90 24.80
N ALA A 109 -37.72 2.85 25.52
CA ALA A 109 -37.17 4.11 25.06
C ALA A 109 -35.98 3.96 24.11
N ASP A 110 -35.77 5.06 23.38
CA ASP A 110 -34.55 5.54 22.74
C ASP A 110 -33.27 4.83 23.21
N ASN A 111 -32.62 4.10 22.31
CA ASN A 111 -31.20 3.85 22.41
C ASN A 111 -30.63 3.62 21.01
N ASP A 112 -30.09 4.69 20.43
CA ASP A 112 -29.08 4.65 19.38
C ASP A 112 -27.96 3.72 19.84
N ASN A 113 -27.83 2.55 19.21
CA ASN A 113 -26.60 1.78 19.30
C ASN A 113 -26.21 1.25 17.93
N ASP A 114 -25.33 2.02 17.31
CA ASP A 114 -24.57 1.72 16.11
C ASP A 114 -23.68 0.50 16.42
N SER A 115 -24.04 -0.67 15.89
CA SER A 115 -23.27 -1.91 16.05
C SER A 115 -23.05 -2.57 14.70
N ASP A 116 -22.02 -2.07 14.00
CA ASP A 116 -21.45 -2.69 12.82
C ASP A 116 -20.55 -3.88 13.23
N ASN A 117 -21.07 -5.09 13.07
CA ASN A 117 -20.25 -6.28 12.94
C ASN A 117 -20.99 -7.37 12.19
N VAL A 118 -20.62 -7.64 10.93
CA VAL A 118 -20.38 -9.02 10.47
C VAL A 118 -19.26 -9.04 9.43
N ASN A 119 -18.26 -9.84 9.78
CA ASN A 119 -17.14 -10.37 9.04
C ASN A 119 -17.59 -11.34 7.92
N ASP A 120 -17.16 -11.13 6.68
CA ASP A 120 -17.09 -12.20 5.67
C ASP A 120 -15.69 -12.29 5.07
N ASN A 121 -15.13 -13.48 5.23
CA ASN A 121 -13.78 -13.89 4.92
C ASN A 121 -13.84 -14.73 3.64
N ASP A 122 -13.34 -14.20 2.52
CA ASP A 122 -13.07 -15.01 1.34
C ASP A 122 -11.58 -14.95 0.98
N ASN A 123 -10.97 -16.09 1.23
CA ASN A 123 -9.62 -16.49 0.90
C ASN A 123 -9.47 -16.65 -0.62
N VAL A 124 -8.61 -15.84 -1.25
CA VAL A 124 -7.98 -16.20 -2.53
C VAL A 124 -6.48 -16.04 -2.36
N SER A 125 -5.82 -17.19 -2.26
CA SER A 125 -4.38 -17.34 -2.37
C SER A 125 -3.95 -17.02 -3.80
N THR A 126 -3.08 -16.03 -3.96
CA THR A 126 -2.20 -15.93 -5.14
C THR A 126 -0.82 -15.55 -4.63
N GLU A 127 0.02 -16.56 -4.54
CA GLU A 127 1.48 -16.44 -4.41
C GLU A 127 2.00 -15.62 -5.59
N VAL A 128 2.66 -14.50 -5.30
CA VAL A 128 3.58 -13.85 -6.24
C VAL A 128 4.80 -13.40 -5.44
N ASP A 129 5.86 -14.19 -5.54
CA ASP A 129 7.22 -13.80 -5.22
C ASP A 129 7.54 -12.47 -5.92
N ILE A 130 7.86 -11.42 -5.15
CA ILE A 130 8.52 -10.23 -5.70
C ILE A 130 9.71 -9.92 -4.81
N LYS A 131 10.86 -10.39 -5.30
CA LYS A 131 12.19 -9.91 -4.97
C LYS A 131 12.22 -8.38 -5.05
N GLU A 132 12.64 -7.79 -3.94
CA GLU A 132 13.52 -6.64 -3.81
C GLU A 132 13.80 -5.85 -5.11
N ASN A 133 13.37 -4.58 -5.14
CA ASN A 133 14.26 -3.52 -5.62
C ASN A 133 13.80 -2.15 -5.11
N THR A 134 14.62 -1.63 -4.20
CA THR A 134 14.74 -0.24 -3.76
C THR A 134 15.06 0.66 -4.95
N ILE A 135 14.59 1.92 -4.96
CA ILE A 135 15.42 3.13 -5.18
C ILE A 135 14.57 4.38 -4.93
N VAL A 136 15.04 5.14 -3.94
CA VAL A 136 14.70 6.52 -3.59
C VAL A 136 15.67 7.46 -4.32
N SER A 137 15.23 8.67 -4.62
CA SER A 137 16.10 9.85 -4.65
C SER A 137 15.30 10.99 -4.01
N LYS A 138 15.81 11.67 -2.98
CA LYS A 138 16.97 12.56 -3.06
C LYS A 138 17.77 12.61 -1.75
N LYS A 139 19.09 12.66 -1.93
CA LYS A 139 20.15 13.36 -1.18
C LYS A 139 19.89 13.56 0.32
N ASP A 140 20.52 12.71 1.12
CA ASP A 140 21.50 13.15 2.11
C ASP A 140 22.45 11.98 2.40
N ASP A 141 23.69 12.34 2.73
CA ASP A 141 24.84 11.48 2.98
C ASP A 141 24.53 10.44 4.08
N LEU A 142 24.17 9.21 3.70
CA LEU A 142 23.92 8.13 4.66
C LEU A 142 24.33 6.78 4.05
N SER A 143 25.48 6.30 4.52
CA SER A 143 25.96 4.92 4.50
C SER A 143 24.87 3.87 4.22
N LEU A 144 25.05 3.10 3.14
CA LEU A 144 24.50 1.74 2.99
C LEU A 144 25.14 0.84 4.06
N SER A 145 24.76 1.01 5.33
CA SER A 145 25.09 0.03 6.36
C SER A 145 24.15 -1.15 6.18
N SER A 146 24.69 -2.36 6.09
CA SER A 146 23.90 -3.58 6.33
C SER A 146 23.04 -3.42 7.59
N PRO A 147 21.83 -4.02 7.65
CA PRO A 147 20.96 -3.90 8.82
C PRO A 147 21.73 -4.20 10.10
N SER A 148 21.62 -3.34 11.11
CA SER A 148 22.40 -3.51 12.34
C SER A 148 22.12 -4.85 12.98
N GLU A 149 23.15 -5.44 13.60
CA GLU A 149 23.04 -6.73 14.27
C GLU A 149 21.93 -6.73 15.35
N GLU A 150 21.71 -5.57 15.97
CA GLU A 150 20.64 -5.35 16.95
C GLU A 150 19.23 -5.37 16.33
N PHE A 151 19.05 -4.80 15.14
CA PHE A 151 17.76 -4.82 14.44
C PHE A 151 17.43 -6.24 13.94
N ILE A 152 18.44 -6.99 13.50
CA ILE A 152 18.26 -8.40 13.11
C ILE A 152 17.84 -9.23 14.33
N LYS A 153 18.52 -9.11 15.47
CA LYS A 153 18.15 -9.77 16.73
C LYS A 153 16.75 -9.39 17.18
N PHE A 154 16.37 -8.13 17.02
CA PHE A 154 15.02 -7.65 17.33
C PHE A 154 13.95 -8.29 16.43
N ASN A 155 14.15 -8.37 15.12
CA ASN A 155 13.21 -9.03 14.22
C ASN A 155 13.08 -10.54 14.50
N GLN A 156 14.19 -11.22 14.82
CA GLN A 156 14.16 -12.61 15.26
C GLN A 156 13.37 -12.81 16.56
N TRP A 157 13.43 -11.84 17.48
CA TRP A 157 12.62 -11.87 18.70
C TRP A 157 11.13 -11.64 18.40
N LEU A 158 10.82 -10.67 17.52
CA LEU A 158 9.44 -10.39 17.08
C LEU A 158 8.78 -11.61 16.43
N ASP A 159 9.51 -12.36 15.62
CA ASP A 159 9.02 -13.59 14.97
C ASP A 159 8.60 -14.66 15.99
N LYS A 160 9.36 -14.79 17.08
CA LYS A 160 9.10 -15.77 18.13
C LYS A 160 8.00 -15.38 19.10
N HIS A 161 7.90 -14.08 19.45
CA HIS A 161 7.03 -13.62 20.55
C HIS A 161 5.78 -12.88 20.06
N CYS A 162 5.82 -12.31 18.85
CA CYS A 162 4.79 -11.40 18.36
C CYS A 162 4.22 -11.78 16.97
N PRO A 163 3.70 -13.01 16.77
CA PRO A 163 3.26 -13.49 15.46
C PRO A 163 2.05 -12.73 14.89
N PHE A 164 1.21 -12.11 15.72
CA PHE A 164 0.10 -11.27 15.24
C PHE A 164 0.61 -9.89 14.80
N VAL A 165 1.62 -9.32 15.47
CA VAL A 165 2.20 -8.04 15.05
C VAL A 165 2.80 -8.14 13.64
N LEU A 166 3.40 -9.29 13.31
CA LEU A 166 3.95 -9.55 11.97
C LEU A 166 2.88 -9.68 10.87
N LYS A 167 1.63 -9.95 11.21
CA LYS A 167 0.51 -10.01 10.24
C LYS A 167 0.01 -8.64 9.81
N VAL A 168 0.50 -7.55 10.43
CA VAL A 168 0.16 -6.19 10.03
C VAL A 168 0.81 -5.84 8.69
N LYS A 169 0.07 -5.16 7.81
CA LYS A 169 0.49 -4.82 6.44
C LYS A 169 1.80 -4.02 6.36
N THR A 170 2.00 -3.04 7.24
CA THR A 170 3.24 -2.25 7.29
C THR A 170 4.01 -2.55 8.56
N GLN A 171 5.15 -3.23 8.39
CA GLN A 171 6.09 -3.51 9.47
C GLN A 171 6.97 -2.30 9.80
N MET A 172 7.58 -2.32 10.97
CA MET A 172 8.48 -1.27 11.45
C MET A 172 9.84 -1.36 10.74
N THR A 173 10.34 -0.23 10.26
CA THR A 173 11.67 -0.12 9.63
C THR A 173 12.78 0.12 10.67
N GLU A 174 14.03 -0.13 10.31
CA GLU A 174 15.17 0.09 11.20
C GLU A 174 15.30 1.55 11.68
N PRO A 175 15.17 2.58 10.82
CA PRO A 175 15.22 3.97 11.29
C PRO A 175 14.09 4.33 12.26
N GLU A 176 12.92 3.72 12.10
CA GLU A 176 11.79 3.88 13.01
C GLU A 176 12.04 3.20 14.36
N TYR A 177 12.64 2.01 14.34
CA TYR A 177 13.08 1.33 15.56
C TYR A 177 14.12 2.16 16.32
N GLN A 178 15.11 2.73 15.61
CA GLN A 178 16.09 3.63 16.22
C GLN A 178 15.45 4.89 16.81
N LYS A 179 14.44 5.47 16.15
CA LYS A 179 13.67 6.60 16.70
C LYS A 179 12.95 6.25 18.01
N LEU A 180 12.47 5.01 18.15
CA LEU A 180 11.90 4.56 19.42
C LEU A 180 12.97 4.41 20.49
N LEU A 181 14.14 3.85 20.14
CA LEU A 181 15.26 3.67 21.08
C LEU A 181 15.84 4.97 21.63
N VAL A 182 15.71 6.09 20.90
CA VAL A 182 16.09 7.42 21.40
C VAL A 182 15.22 7.88 22.57
N LYS A 183 13.96 7.42 22.64
CA LYS A 183 12.95 7.90 23.60
C LYS A 183 12.56 6.87 24.65
N TYR A 184 12.67 5.59 24.31
CA TYR A 184 12.20 4.46 25.10
C TYR A 184 13.26 3.37 25.13
N THR A 185 13.31 2.62 26.22
CA THR A 185 14.23 1.49 26.36
C THR A 185 13.76 0.30 25.52
N LYS A 186 14.71 -0.57 25.12
CA LYS A 186 14.42 -1.81 24.39
C LYS A 186 13.36 -2.68 25.09
N LYS A 187 13.40 -2.73 26.42
CA LYS A 187 12.45 -3.49 27.24
C LYS A 187 11.04 -2.92 27.12
N GLU A 188 10.87 -1.61 27.28
CA GLU A 188 9.56 -0.96 27.11
C GLU A 188 8.99 -1.23 25.71
N ILE A 189 9.84 -1.21 24.67
CA ILE A 189 9.43 -1.48 23.28
C ILE A 189 8.92 -2.91 23.13
N CYS A 190 9.64 -3.88 23.68
CA CYS A 190 9.22 -5.28 23.67
C CYS A 190 7.91 -5.49 24.43
N ASP A 191 7.78 -4.92 25.64
CA ASP A 191 6.58 -5.06 26.48
C ASP A 191 5.33 -4.51 25.79
N VAL A 192 5.47 -3.39 25.07
CA VAL A 192 4.36 -2.82 24.29
C VAL A 192 4.02 -3.70 23.09
N LEU A 193 5.01 -4.22 22.37
CA LEU A 193 4.78 -5.10 21.23
C LEU A 193 4.11 -6.41 21.63
N GLU A 194 4.48 -6.99 22.78
CA GLU A 194 3.78 -8.14 23.36
C GLU A 194 2.34 -7.80 23.74
N SER A 195 2.12 -6.63 24.35
CA SER A 195 0.77 -6.15 24.67
C SER A 195 -0.10 -5.98 23.42
N LEU A 196 0.47 -5.50 22.32
CA LEU A 196 -0.21 -5.38 21.04
C LEU A 196 -0.47 -6.75 20.39
N ASN A 197 0.45 -7.69 20.55
CA ASN A 197 0.31 -9.06 20.06
C ASN A 197 -0.85 -9.82 20.72
N ASN A 198 -1.15 -9.51 21.99
CA ASN A 198 -2.28 -10.12 22.71
C ASN A 198 -3.65 -9.73 22.13
N TRP A 199 -3.73 -8.71 21.27
CA TRP A 199 -4.96 -8.31 20.61
C TRP A 199 -5.14 -9.09 19.31
N LYS A 200 -6.01 -10.11 19.32
CA LYS A 200 -6.28 -10.97 18.15
C LYS A 200 -6.71 -10.19 16.89
N ASP A 201 -7.37 -9.05 17.06
CA ASP A 201 -7.80 -8.17 15.97
C ASP A 201 -6.79 -7.07 15.62
N PHE A 202 -5.61 -7.04 16.24
CA PHE A 202 -4.56 -6.06 15.95
C PHE A 202 -4.23 -5.96 14.46
N PRO A 203 -4.04 -7.07 13.71
CA PRO A 203 -3.75 -7.01 12.28
C PRO A 203 -4.92 -6.47 11.44
N LYS A 204 -6.15 -6.54 11.96
CA LYS A 204 -7.35 -6.06 11.29
C LYS A 204 -7.61 -4.59 11.54
N LYS A 205 -7.28 -4.09 12.74
CA LYS A 205 -7.59 -2.72 13.19
C LYS A 205 -6.45 -1.73 12.95
N ARG A 206 -5.20 -2.20 12.89
CA ARG A 206 -4.02 -1.34 12.73
C ARG A 206 -3.27 -1.69 11.46
N THR A 207 -2.81 -0.67 10.74
CA THR A 207 -2.14 -0.82 9.44
C THR A 207 -0.62 -0.68 9.51
N ASN A 208 -0.09 -0.11 10.60
CA ASN A 208 1.34 0.16 10.79
C ASN A 208 1.79 -0.17 12.22
N VAL A 209 2.82 -1.01 12.35
CA VAL A 209 3.37 -1.47 13.64
C VAL A 209 4.06 -0.34 14.41
N TYR A 210 4.89 0.47 13.76
CA TYR A 210 5.61 1.59 14.39
C TYR A 210 4.65 2.60 15.03
N ARG A 211 3.63 3.06 14.29
CA ARG A 211 2.65 4.03 14.81
C ARG A 211 1.87 3.47 15.98
N SER A 212 1.44 2.21 15.89
CA SER A 212 0.68 1.57 16.96
C SER A 212 1.52 1.39 18.22
N THR A 213 2.80 1.05 18.05
CA THR A 213 3.77 0.94 19.15
C THR A 213 4.01 2.31 19.78
N LEU A 214 4.19 3.35 18.97
CA LEU A 214 4.39 4.72 19.44
C LEU A 214 3.16 5.28 20.17
N ASP A 215 1.95 5.04 19.66
CA ASP A 215 0.69 5.45 20.31
C ASP A 215 0.55 4.81 21.69
N GLU A 216 0.79 3.49 21.79
CA GLU A 216 0.67 2.75 23.05
C GLU A 216 1.79 3.12 24.03
N MET A 217 2.99 3.41 23.52
CA MET A 217 4.09 3.99 24.30
C MET A 217 3.71 5.32 24.93
N LYS A 218 3.18 6.25 24.13
CA LYS A 218 2.72 7.56 24.62
C LYS A 218 1.60 7.40 25.65
N LYS A 219 0.72 6.42 25.46
CA LYS A 219 -0.37 6.13 26.40
C LYS A 219 0.14 5.57 27.73
N LYS A 220 1.16 4.70 27.71
CA LYS A 220 1.70 4.06 28.93
C LYS A 220 2.73 4.90 29.68
N PHE A 221 3.55 5.66 28.96
CA PHE A 221 4.71 6.36 29.53
C PHE A 221 4.68 7.90 29.35
N GLY A 222 3.65 8.43 28.68
CA GLY A 222 3.54 9.86 28.34
C GLY A 222 4.36 10.24 27.11
N GLU A 223 4.25 11.50 26.67
CA GLU A 223 5.16 12.04 25.66
C GLU A 223 6.51 12.36 26.30
N ARG A 224 7.55 11.62 25.90
CA ARG A 224 8.95 11.84 26.26
C ARG A 224 9.77 12.32 25.07
#